data_AF-E8ZHK5-F1
#
_entry.id   AF-E8ZHK5-F1
#
_cell.length_a   1.000
_cell.length_b   1.000
_cell.length_c   1.000
_cell.angle_alpha   90.00
_cell.angle_beta   90.00
_cell.angle_gamma   90.00
#
_symmetry.space_group_name_H-M   'P 1'
#
loop_
_entity.id
_entity.type
_entity.pdbx_description
1 polymer ?
#
loop_
_entity_poly.entity_id
_entity_poly.type
_entity_poly.pdbx_seq_one_letter_code
_entity_poly.pdbx_strand_id
1 'polypeptide(L)'
;MHVVFKALGNSFSLLGGLMGSFESDGESKLKILFEVIGKPKFKDFMTQVSSLVSKNPNLMSSLEGNDVMDVLSAFRQDEDTVVDTLKGLSEKDAGTVDKATLMNALKLYSLMDKARNLMSKAKTILASKDKEKAKQLIQEITEAHKQMEALIKANEGQATE
;
A
#
# COMPACT_ATOMS: atom_id res chain seq x y z
N MET A 1 -3.10 -9.60 29.91
CA MET A 1 -4.28 -9.05 29.21
C MET A 1 -4.31 -7.52 29.06
N HIS A 2 -3.56 -6.72 29.84
CA HIS A 2 -3.57 -5.24 29.72
C HIS A 2 -2.83 -4.64 28.51
N VAL A 3 -1.82 -5.32 27.94
CA VAL A 3 -1.01 -4.79 26.82
C VAL A 3 -1.75 -4.91 25.47
N VAL A 4 -2.50 -6.01 25.28
CA VAL A 4 -3.28 -6.26 24.06
C VAL A 4 -4.46 -5.29 23.93
N PHE A 5 -5.07 -4.87 25.05
CA PHE A 5 -6.13 -3.85 25.06
C PHE A 5 -5.60 -2.43 24.78
N LYS A 6 -4.37 -2.09 25.20
CA LYS A 6 -3.73 -0.83 24.82
C LYS A 6 -3.33 -0.79 23.34
N ALA A 7 -2.87 -1.90 22.78
CA ALA A 7 -2.58 -2.02 21.35
C ALA A 7 -3.86 -1.87 20.50
N LEU A 8 -4.98 -2.44 20.95
CA LEU A 8 -6.28 -2.25 20.31
C LEU A 8 -6.77 -0.80 20.47
N GLY A 9 -6.68 -0.20 21.65
CA GLY A 9 -7.02 1.21 21.88
C GLY A 9 -6.20 2.17 21.01
N ASN A 10 -4.88 1.97 20.89
CA ASN A 10 -4.04 2.73 19.96
C ASN A 10 -4.39 2.46 18.49
N SER A 11 -4.75 1.24 18.13
CA SER A 11 -5.18 0.93 16.75
C SER A 11 -6.49 1.63 16.36
N PHE A 12 -7.42 1.82 17.30
CA PHE A 12 -8.62 2.63 17.09
C PHE A 12 -8.31 4.14 17.07
N SER A 13 -7.33 4.62 17.85
CA SER A 13 -6.83 5.99 17.76
C SER A 13 -6.13 6.29 16.42
N LEU A 14 -5.40 5.31 15.88
CA LEU A 14 -4.82 5.40 14.54
C LEU A 14 -5.93 5.45 13.49
N LEU A 15 -6.94 4.56 13.57
CA LEU A 15 -8.11 4.63 12.69
C LEU A 15 -8.88 5.94 12.83
N GLY A 16 -8.99 6.50 14.04
CA GLY A 16 -9.60 7.80 14.31
C GLY A 16 -8.81 8.97 13.72
N GLY A 17 -7.47 8.93 13.81
CA GLY A 17 -6.58 9.91 13.17
C GLY A 17 -6.60 9.82 11.65
N LEU A 18 -6.77 8.61 11.10
CA LEU A 18 -7.00 8.41 9.68
C LEU A 18 -8.37 8.97 9.29
N MET A 19 -9.45 8.61 9.98
CA MET A 19 -10.83 9.12 9.81
C MET A 19 -10.91 10.65 9.77
N GLY A 20 -10.17 11.35 10.63
CA GLY A 20 -10.10 12.82 10.67
C GLY A 20 -9.39 13.47 9.47
N SER A 21 -8.59 12.72 8.69
CA SER A 21 -7.90 13.22 7.49
C SER A 21 -8.72 13.08 6.19
N PHE A 22 -9.95 12.53 6.25
CA PHE A 22 -10.77 12.16 5.09
C PHE A 22 -11.80 13.21 4.63
N GLU A 23 -11.76 14.43 5.15
CA GLU A 23 -12.85 15.42 5.04
C GLU A 23 -13.15 16.03 3.65
N SER A 24 -12.61 15.52 2.52
CA SER A 24 -12.97 16.12 1.20
C SER A 24 -13.20 15.19 0.01
N ASP A 25 -13.13 13.85 0.14
CA ASP A 25 -13.36 12.89 -0.98
C ASP A 25 -14.05 11.59 -0.51
N GLY A 26 -15.07 11.74 0.34
CA GLY A 26 -15.44 10.77 1.38
C GLY A 26 -15.92 9.37 0.96
N GLU A 27 -16.65 9.19 -0.15
CA GLU A 27 -17.33 7.91 -0.39
C GLU A 27 -16.38 6.77 -0.77
N SER A 28 -15.42 7.03 -1.67
CA SER A 28 -14.46 6.02 -2.13
C SER A 28 -13.48 5.61 -1.03
N LYS A 29 -13.06 6.57 -0.20
CA LYS A 29 -12.09 6.34 0.87
C LYS A 29 -12.71 5.58 2.05
N LEU A 30 -13.95 5.90 2.43
CA LEU A 30 -14.70 5.14 3.44
C LEU A 30 -14.97 3.70 2.98
N LYS A 31 -15.33 3.52 1.70
CA LYS A 31 -15.52 2.18 1.13
C LYS A 31 -14.26 1.32 1.23
N ILE A 32 -13.09 1.87 0.88
CA ILE A 32 -11.81 1.17 1.00
C ILE A 32 -11.53 0.78 2.46
N LEU A 33 -11.78 1.69 3.41
CA LEU A 33 -11.62 1.38 4.84
C LEU A 33 -12.52 0.24 5.30
N PHE A 34 -13.81 0.24 4.95
CA PHE A 34 -14.73 -0.84 5.28
C PHE A 34 -14.32 -2.17 4.63
N GLU A 35 -13.92 -2.14 3.37
CA GLU A 35 -13.42 -3.31 2.66
C GLU A 35 -12.17 -3.86 3.36
N VAL A 36 -11.22 -3.01 3.76
CA VAL A 36 -10.02 -3.38 4.52
C VAL A 36 -10.34 -4.00 5.87
N ILE A 37 -11.28 -3.42 6.63
CA ILE A 37 -11.67 -3.95 7.95
C ILE A 37 -12.31 -5.34 7.81
N GLY A 38 -13.04 -5.59 6.71
CA GLY A 38 -13.67 -6.87 6.42
C GLY A 38 -12.70 -7.97 5.96
N LYS A 39 -11.42 -7.67 5.77
CA LYS A 39 -10.42 -8.62 5.26
C LYS A 39 -9.97 -9.62 6.33
N PRO A 40 -9.89 -10.92 6.02
CA PRO A 40 -9.46 -11.97 6.96
C PRO A 40 -8.17 -11.65 7.73
N LYS A 41 -7.16 -11.05 7.08
CA LYS A 41 -5.88 -10.71 7.70
C LYS A 41 -5.80 -9.30 8.29
N PHE A 42 -6.93 -8.59 8.43
CA PHE A 42 -6.92 -7.21 8.94
C PHE A 42 -6.22 -7.08 10.30
N LYS A 43 -6.42 -8.06 11.19
CA LYS A 43 -5.76 -8.10 12.49
C LYS A 43 -4.24 -8.24 12.37
N ASP A 44 -3.77 -9.09 11.47
CA ASP A 44 -2.35 -9.30 11.24
C ASP A 44 -1.72 -8.05 10.64
N PHE A 45 -2.39 -7.43 9.66
CA PHE A 45 -2.02 -6.14 9.10
C PHE A 45 -1.84 -5.06 10.18
N MET A 46 -2.85 -4.85 11.03
CA MET A 46 -2.75 -3.87 12.11
C MET A 46 -1.67 -4.21 13.13
N THR A 47 -1.42 -5.51 13.36
CA THR A 47 -0.32 -5.97 14.23
C THR A 47 1.03 -5.58 13.63
N GLN A 48 1.24 -5.80 12.33
CA GLN A 48 2.50 -5.45 11.66
C GLN A 48 2.67 -3.93 11.54
N VAL A 49 1.60 -3.18 11.23
CA VAL A 49 1.63 -1.71 11.27
C VAL A 49 2.02 -1.21 12.66
N SER A 50 1.37 -1.72 13.72
CA SER A 50 1.71 -1.33 15.10
C SER A 50 3.15 -1.68 15.46
N SER A 51 3.64 -2.85 15.06
CA SER A 51 5.03 -3.28 15.27
C SER A 51 6.01 -2.33 14.58
N LEU A 52 5.77 -2.04 13.30
CA LEU A 52 6.60 -1.18 12.48
C LEU A 52 6.68 0.26 13.02
N VAL A 53 5.53 0.83 13.40
CA VAL A 53 5.45 2.18 13.97
C VAL A 53 6.11 2.26 15.34
N SER A 54 5.97 1.21 16.17
CA SER A 54 6.59 1.20 17.49
C SER A 54 8.12 1.22 17.42
N LYS A 55 8.71 0.57 16.42
CA LYS A 55 10.15 0.57 16.14
C LYS A 55 10.63 1.80 15.37
N ASN A 56 9.73 2.47 14.65
CA ASN A 56 10.04 3.62 13.80
C ASN A 56 9.05 4.76 14.12
N PRO A 57 9.19 5.44 15.28
CA PRO A 57 8.19 6.37 15.79
C PRO A 57 7.94 7.59 14.86
N ASN A 58 8.92 7.97 14.05
CA ASN A 58 8.81 9.07 13.09
C ASN A 58 8.09 8.67 11.77
N LEU A 59 7.84 7.38 11.56
CA LEU A 59 7.28 6.86 10.32
C LEU A 59 5.86 7.42 10.09
N MET A 60 4.97 7.30 11.08
CA MET A 60 3.58 7.77 10.91
C MET A 60 3.49 9.27 10.68
N SER A 61 4.32 10.07 11.35
CA SER A 61 4.36 11.52 11.15
C SER A 61 4.90 11.93 9.78
N SER A 62 5.62 11.04 9.09
CA SER A 62 6.16 11.30 7.74
C SER A 62 5.20 10.91 6.61
N LEU A 63 4.13 10.17 6.90
CA LEU A 63 3.14 9.74 5.91
C LEU A 63 2.12 10.85 5.65
N GLU A 64 1.82 11.06 4.36
CA GLU A 64 0.74 11.93 3.91
C GLU A 64 -0.57 11.14 3.79
N GLY A 65 -1.71 11.83 3.76
CA GLY A 65 -3.03 11.17 3.68
C GLY A 65 -3.19 10.25 2.46
N ASN A 66 -2.54 10.57 1.35
CA ASN A 66 -2.52 9.70 0.17
C ASN A 66 -1.64 8.46 0.37
N ASP A 67 -0.52 8.56 1.08
CA ASP A 67 0.35 7.41 1.36
C ASP A 67 -0.37 6.36 2.20
N VAL A 68 -1.14 6.80 3.22
CA VAL A 68 -1.91 5.86 4.03
C VAL A 68 -2.98 5.16 3.19
N MET A 69 -3.63 5.89 2.28
CA MET A 69 -4.59 5.30 1.38
C MET A 69 -3.97 4.30 0.40
N ASP A 70 -2.74 4.53 -0.03
CA ASP A 70 -1.99 3.59 -0.87
C ASP A 70 -1.66 2.30 -0.09
N VAL A 71 -1.25 2.41 1.18
CA VAL A 71 -1.00 1.25 2.05
C VAL A 71 -2.29 0.44 2.27
N LEU A 72 -3.40 1.11 2.61
CA LEU A 72 -4.70 0.47 2.79
C LEU A 72 -5.19 -0.18 1.50
N SER A 73 -5.01 0.51 0.37
CA SER A 73 -5.39 -0.01 -0.95
C SER A 73 -4.55 -1.21 -1.35
N ALA A 74 -3.26 -1.23 -1.04
CA ALA A 74 -2.38 -2.38 -1.25
C ALA A 74 -2.84 -3.57 -0.41
N PHE A 75 -3.12 -3.36 0.88
CA PHE A 75 -3.60 -4.43 1.77
C PHE A 75 -4.96 -4.99 1.34
N ARG A 76 -5.90 -4.12 0.93
CA ARG A 76 -7.20 -4.52 0.35
C ARG A 76 -7.04 -5.46 -0.84
N GLN A 77 -5.99 -5.28 -1.62
CA GLN A 77 -5.74 -6.02 -2.86
C GLN A 77 -5.00 -7.34 -2.61
N ASP A 78 -3.95 -7.34 -1.79
CA ASP A 78 -3.11 -8.52 -1.55
C ASP A 78 -2.73 -8.63 -0.06
N GLU A 79 -3.63 -9.26 0.71
CA GLU A 79 -3.53 -9.37 2.16
C GLU A 79 -2.28 -10.09 2.63
N ASP A 80 -2.00 -11.25 2.02
CA ASP A 80 -0.90 -12.12 2.40
C ASP A 80 0.42 -11.40 2.23
N THR A 81 0.60 -10.84 1.03
CA THR A 81 1.87 -10.27 0.63
C THR A 81 2.17 -8.96 1.36
N VAL A 82 1.16 -8.11 1.59
CA VAL A 82 1.34 -6.88 2.36
C VAL A 82 1.63 -7.18 3.83
N VAL A 83 0.97 -8.16 4.43
CA VAL A 83 1.27 -8.59 5.81
C VAL A 83 2.70 -9.09 5.91
N ASP A 84 3.14 -9.95 4.98
CA ASP A 84 4.51 -10.49 4.99
C ASP A 84 5.56 -9.39 4.75
N THR A 85 5.26 -8.42 3.89
CA THR A 85 6.12 -7.26 3.64
C THR A 85 6.27 -6.39 4.88
N LEU A 86 5.15 -6.04 5.52
CA LEU A 86 5.16 -5.24 6.75
C LEU A 86 5.86 -5.99 7.89
N LYS A 87 5.68 -7.31 7.96
CA LYS A 87 6.41 -8.16 8.90
C LYS A 87 7.92 -8.07 8.66
N GLY A 88 8.37 -8.28 7.43
CA GLY A 88 9.81 -8.19 7.07
C GLY A 88 10.39 -6.80 7.33
N LEU A 89 9.63 -5.73 7.08
CA LEU A 89 10.03 -4.37 7.45
C LEU A 89 10.11 -4.19 8.97
N SER A 90 9.17 -4.76 9.72
CA SER A 90 9.16 -4.66 11.17
C SER A 90 10.27 -5.46 11.85
N GLU A 91 10.87 -6.43 11.15
CA GLU A 91 12.00 -7.22 11.64
C GLU A 91 13.35 -6.50 11.47
N LYS A 92 13.42 -5.42 10.67
CA LYS A 92 14.59 -4.55 10.55
C LYS A 92 14.89 -3.81 11.86
N ASP A 93 16.12 -3.28 11.96
CA ASP A 93 16.58 -2.52 13.11
C ASP A 93 15.72 -1.27 13.36
N ALA A 94 15.54 -0.93 14.63
CA ALA A 94 14.73 0.22 15.02
C ALA A 94 15.28 1.53 14.43
N GLY A 95 14.38 2.39 13.93
CA GLY A 95 14.73 3.67 13.32
C GLY A 95 15.25 3.60 11.88
N THR A 96 15.30 2.42 11.25
CA THR A 96 15.83 2.25 9.89
C THR A 96 14.76 2.28 8.80
N VAL A 97 13.48 2.15 9.14
CA VAL A 97 12.39 2.17 8.14
C VAL A 97 11.74 3.55 8.10
N ASP A 98 11.98 4.26 7.01
CA ASP A 98 11.37 5.55 6.70
C ASP A 98 10.20 5.42 5.70
N LYS A 99 9.53 6.54 5.39
CA LYS A 99 8.46 6.59 4.39
C LYS A 99 8.91 6.02 3.05
N ALA A 100 10.11 6.37 2.56
CA ALA A 100 10.60 5.90 1.28
C ALA A 100 10.72 4.36 1.25
N THR A 101 11.29 3.78 2.30
CA THR A 101 11.46 2.33 2.45
C THR A 101 10.11 1.61 2.49
N LEU A 102 9.16 2.10 3.29
CA LEU A 102 7.81 1.54 3.38
C LEU A 102 7.08 1.63 2.03
N MET A 103 7.05 2.83 1.43
CA MET A 103 6.32 3.05 0.20
C MET A 103 6.94 2.27 -0.96
N ASN A 104 8.27 2.19 -1.08
CA ASN A 104 8.91 1.40 -2.12
C ASN A 104 8.61 -0.10 -1.98
N ALA A 105 8.62 -0.63 -0.76
CA ALA A 105 8.29 -2.03 -0.50
C ALA A 105 6.85 -2.37 -0.91
N LEU A 106 5.91 -1.44 -0.70
CA LEU A 106 4.49 -1.65 -1.03
C LEU A 106 4.12 -1.28 -2.48
N LYS A 107 4.87 -0.37 -3.10
CA LYS A 107 4.63 0.12 -4.46
C LYS A 107 4.86 -0.96 -5.52
N LEU A 108 5.71 -1.95 -5.25
CA LEU A 108 5.89 -3.10 -6.13
C LEU A 108 4.57 -3.89 -6.31
N TYR A 109 3.78 -4.02 -5.23
CA TYR A 109 2.49 -4.73 -5.26
C TYR A 109 1.39 -3.92 -5.95
N SER A 110 1.36 -2.60 -5.72
CA SER A 110 0.50 -1.69 -6.48
C SER A 110 0.79 -1.77 -8.00
N LEU A 111 2.06 -1.84 -8.39
CA LEU A 111 2.46 -2.01 -9.80
C LEU A 111 2.11 -3.40 -10.35
N MET A 112 2.23 -4.44 -9.54
CA MET A 112 1.82 -5.80 -9.92
C MET A 112 0.32 -5.88 -10.22
N ASP A 113 -0.53 -5.27 -9.39
CA ASP A 113 -1.98 -5.25 -9.65
C ASP A 113 -2.34 -4.35 -10.84
N LYS A 114 -1.68 -3.19 -10.97
CA LYS A 114 -1.79 -2.35 -12.18
C LYS A 114 -1.47 -3.18 -13.43
N ALA A 115 -0.42 -4.00 -13.41
CA ALA A 115 -0.09 -4.91 -14.51
C ALA A 115 -1.18 -5.97 -14.75
N ARG A 116 -1.75 -6.60 -13.71
CA ARG A 116 -2.87 -7.56 -13.84
C ARG A 116 -4.12 -6.90 -14.45
N ASN A 117 -4.47 -5.70 -14.00
CA ASN A 117 -5.59 -4.94 -14.53
C ASN A 117 -5.37 -4.55 -16.00
N LEU A 118 -4.16 -4.11 -16.35
CA LEU A 118 -3.79 -3.82 -17.74
C LEU A 118 -3.89 -5.08 -18.62
N MET A 119 -3.49 -6.25 -18.11
CA MET A 119 -3.66 -7.52 -18.80
C MET A 119 -5.15 -7.85 -19.02
N SER A 120 -6.00 -7.62 -18.02
CA SER A 120 -7.46 -7.81 -18.14
C SER A 120 -8.07 -6.86 -19.18
N LYS A 121 -7.71 -5.57 -19.14
CA LYS A 121 -8.12 -4.57 -20.14
C LYS A 121 -7.65 -4.98 -21.54
N ALA A 122 -6.42 -5.48 -21.68
CA ALA A 122 -5.88 -5.98 -22.95
C ALA A 122 -6.73 -7.10 -23.54
N LYS A 123 -7.12 -8.09 -22.72
CA LYS A 123 -7.99 -9.20 -23.15
C LYS A 123 -9.34 -8.69 -23.66
N THR A 124 -9.94 -7.73 -22.97
CA THR A 124 -11.22 -7.12 -23.37
C THR A 124 -11.10 -6.33 -24.68
N ILE A 125 -10.03 -5.56 -24.84
CA ILE A 125 -9.78 -4.77 -26.07
C ILE A 125 -9.48 -5.68 -27.26
N LEU A 126 -8.76 -6.80 -27.05
CA LEU A 126 -8.52 -7.80 -28.09
C LEU A 126 -9.84 -8.43 -28.59
N ALA A 127 -10.79 -8.66 -27.68
CA ALA A 127 -12.12 -9.16 -28.04
C ALA A 127 -12.96 -8.11 -28.79
N SER A 128 -12.88 -6.83 -28.39
CA SER A 128 -13.67 -5.74 -29.00
C SER A 128 -13.04 -5.12 -30.25
N LYS A 129 -11.74 -5.36 -30.51
CA LYS A 129 -10.95 -4.77 -31.61
C LYS A 129 -10.99 -3.23 -31.67
N ASP A 130 -11.16 -2.59 -30.51
CA ASP A 130 -11.26 -1.13 -30.40
C ASP A 130 -9.87 -0.49 -30.46
N LYS A 131 -9.57 0.18 -31.58
CA LYS A 131 -8.25 0.77 -31.86
C LYS A 131 -7.92 1.97 -30.97
N GLU A 132 -8.89 2.76 -30.54
CA GLU A 132 -8.64 3.94 -29.70
C GLU A 132 -8.38 3.53 -28.26
N LYS A 133 -9.14 2.56 -27.74
CA LYS A 133 -8.85 1.97 -26.42
C LYS A 133 -7.51 1.24 -26.40
N ALA A 134 -7.11 0.62 -27.50
CA ALA A 134 -5.79 0.00 -27.62
C ALA A 134 -4.65 1.04 -27.49
N LYS A 135 -4.78 2.22 -28.12
CA LYS A 135 -3.79 3.31 -27.99
C LYS A 135 -3.70 3.84 -26.56
N GLN A 136 -4.84 4.03 -25.90
CA GLN A 136 -4.88 4.45 -24.49
C GLN A 136 -4.22 3.40 -23.58
N LEU A 137 -4.50 2.11 -23.81
CA LEU A 137 -3.89 1.03 -23.04
C LEU A 137 -2.35 1.01 -23.18
N ILE A 138 -1.81 1.27 -24.38
CA ILE A 138 -0.35 1.36 -24.59
C ILE A 138 0.27 2.47 -23.73
N GLN A 139 -0.40 3.61 -23.60
CA GLN A 139 0.07 4.70 -22.74
C GLN A 139 0.08 4.27 -21.26
N GLU A 140 -1.01 3.64 -20.79
CA GLU A 140 -1.09 3.15 -19.40
C GLU A 140 -0.02 2.08 -19.09
N ILE A 141 0.25 1.16 -20.03
CA ILE A 141 1.31 0.14 -19.91
C ILE A 141 2.69 0.80 -19.85
N THR A 142 2.95 1.78 -20.72
CA THR A 142 4.24 2.49 -20.75
C THR A 142 4.49 3.22 -19.44
N GLU A 143 3.47 3.83 -18.86
CA GLU A 143 3.57 4.50 -17.57
C GLU A 143 3.83 3.51 -16.44
N ALA A 144 3.11 2.38 -16.40
CA ALA A 144 3.38 1.33 -15.41
C ALA A 144 4.81 0.77 -15.54
N HIS A 145 5.32 0.61 -16.76
CA HIS A 145 6.69 0.18 -17.02
C HIS A 145 7.73 1.17 -16.49
N LYS A 146 7.58 2.47 -16.76
CA LYS A 146 8.47 3.50 -16.22
C LYS A 146 8.47 3.53 -14.70
N GLN A 147 7.31 3.33 -14.07
CA GLN A 147 7.18 3.27 -12.62
C GLN A 147 7.91 2.04 -12.04
N MET A 148 7.88 0.89 -12.74
CA MET A 148 8.67 -0.29 -12.36
C MET A 148 10.17 -0.05 -12.53
N GLU A 149 10.63 0.52 -13.65
CA GLU A 149 12.04 0.85 -13.87
C GLU A 149 12.59 1.82 -12.81
N ALA A 150 11.82 2.84 -12.45
CA ALA A 150 12.19 3.79 -11.41
C ALA A 150 12.36 3.10 -10.04
N LEU A 151 11.49 2.13 -9.74
CA LEU A 151 11.54 1.36 -8.50
C LEU A 151 12.76 0.42 -8.48
N ILE A 152 13.07 -0.24 -9.59
CA ILE A 152 14.29 -1.05 -9.73
C ILE A 152 15.53 -0.20 -9.48
N LYS A 153 15.65 0.97 -10.13
CA LYS A 153 16.78 1.89 -9.94
C LYS A 153 16.90 2.41 -8.50
N ALA A 154 15.78 2.71 -7.86
CA ALA A 154 15.77 3.15 -6.47
C ALA A 154 16.27 2.05 -5.51
N ASN A 155 15.97 0.79 -5.81
CA ASN A 155 16.42 -0.34 -5.01
C ASN A 155 17.87 -0.76 -5.32
N GLU A 156 18.35 -0.56 -6.55
CA GLU A 156 19.75 -0.80 -6.94
C GLU A 156 20.71 0.24 -6.35
N GLY A 157 20.29 1.51 -6.25
CA GLY A 157 21.09 2.59 -5.66
C GLY A 157 21.30 2.47 -4.14
N GLN A 158 20.42 1.76 -3.43
CA GLN A 158 20.54 1.51 -1.99
C GLN A 158 21.46 0.33 -1.63
N ALA A 159 21.96 -0.43 -2.60
CA ALA A 159 22.86 -1.56 -2.36
C ALA A 159 24.36 -1.18 -2.38
N THR A 160 24.69 0.11 -2.56
CA THR A 160 26.07 0.60 -2.79
C THR A 160 26.53 1.75 -1.90
N GLU A 161 25.85 2.03 -0.78
CA GLU A 161 26.37 2.92 0.29
C GLU A 161 26.58 2.17 1.60
#